data_AF-A0A135SVA7-F1
#
_entry.id   AF-A0A135SVA7-F1
#
_cell.length_a   1.000
_cell.length_b   1.000
_cell.length_c   1.000
_cell.angle_alpha   90.00
_cell.angle_beta   90.00
_cell.angle_gamma   90.00
#
_symmetry.space_group_name_H-M   'P 1'
#
loop_
_entity.id
_entity.type
_entity.pdbx_description
1 polymer ?
#
loop_
_entity_poly.entity_id
_entity_poly.type
_entity_poly.pdbx_seq_one_letter_code
_entity_poly.pdbx_strand_id
1 'polypeptide(L)'
;MDPYSAEGELINIHNYFHQGQYQEVIDYDTSALSSENELPARVLILRARIALGQAEDVIADVQGEKEPELVALGALAESALGKTDSAVKTIEKLAASEGENATVQIVGGTVLQAAGKSEEALALLSQHQGSLDAVALIVQIHLQQNRNDLALKEVTAARRWAQDSLLVNLAESWVGLRQGGDKYQQAFYVFEELAQAPATSSIATLVSQAVAELHLGRTEEAQAALDQALAKDAGYAEAIANLLVLTVISGQDSKEFTEKLRAADPQHQFLVDLEEKSALFDKAATKYSPKVSA
;
A
#
# COMPACT_ATOMS: atom_id res chain seq x y z
N MET A 1 18.34 -17.73 -9.21
CA MET A 1 17.00 -17.69 -9.85
C MET A 1 16.15 -16.78 -8.98
N ASP A 2 15.22 -15.99 -9.53
CA ASP A 2 14.34 -15.15 -8.68
C ASP A 2 13.45 -16.08 -7.83
N PRO A 3 13.57 -16.04 -6.48
CA PRO A 3 12.83 -16.96 -5.62
C PRO A 3 11.32 -16.71 -5.63
N TYR A 4 10.88 -15.57 -6.17
CA TYR A 4 9.48 -15.18 -6.32
C TYR A 4 8.95 -15.41 -7.74
N SER A 5 9.73 -16.00 -8.62
CA SER A 5 9.25 -16.40 -9.96
C SER A 5 8.25 -17.55 -9.87
N ALA A 6 7.54 -17.85 -10.96
CA ALA A 6 6.55 -18.93 -11.01
C ALA A 6 7.12 -20.32 -10.68
N GLU A 7 8.44 -20.50 -10.82
CA GLU A 7 9.15 -21.75 -10.49
C GLU A 7 9.87 -21.66 -9.12
N GLY A 8 9.80 -20.52 -8.44
CA GLY A 8 10.48 -20.26 -7.18
C GLY A 8 9.72 -20.77 -5.96
N GLU A 9 10.45 -21.16 -4.90
CA GLU A 9 9.87 -21.72 -3.68
C GLU A 9 9.04 -20.70 -2.88
N LEU A 10 9.21 -19.40 -3.13
CA LEU A 10 8.58 -18.33 -2.35
C LEU A 10 7.40 -17.65 -3.06
N ILE A 11 6.99 -18.12 -4.24
CA ILE A 11 5.88 -17.51 -4.99
C ILE A 11 4.58 -17.44 -4.17
N ASN A 12 4.26 -18.47 -3.40
CA ASN A 12 3.01 -18.54 -2.65
C ASN A 12 2.99 -17.58 -1.46
N ILE A 13 4.03 -17.60 -0.63
CA ILE A 13 4.17 -16.67 0.52
C ILE A 13 4.25 -15.21 0.05
N HIS A 14 4.87 -14.97 -1.12
CA HIS A 14 4.93 -13.65 -1.74
C HIS A 14 3.55 -13.19 -2.24
N ASN A 15 2.79 -14.07 -2.90
CA ASN A 15 1.42 -13.78 -3.31
C ASN A 15 0.52 -13.48 -2.11
N TYR A 16 0.58 -14.28 -1.03
CA TYR A 16 -0.16 -14.00 0.20
C TYR A 16 0.16 -12.61 0.76
N PHE A 17 1.43 -12.22 0.76
CA PHE A 17 1.84 -10.90 1.22
C PHE A 17 1.21 -9.78 0.38
N HIS A 18 1.32 -9.86 -0.96
CA HIS A 18 0.82 -8.82 -1.86
C HIS A 18 -0.71 -8.82 -2.04
N GLN A 19 -1.38 -9.90 -1.65
CA GLN A 19 -2.84 -9.98 -1.54
C GLN A 19 -3.35 -9.46 -0.18
N GLY A 20 -2.46 -9.08 0.74
CA GLY A 20 -2.83 -8.62 2.08
C GLY A 20 -3.31 -9.74 3.01
N GLN A 21 -2.98 -11.00 2.71
CA GLN A 21 -3.26 -12.18 3.53
C GLN A 21 -2.13 -12.39 4.55
N TYR A 22 -1.87 -11.37 5.37
CA TYR A 22 -0.72 -11.33 6.27
C TYR A 22 -0.68 -12.49 7.28
N GLN A 23 -1.84 -12.97 7.73
CA GLN A 23 -1.89 -14.12 8.64
C GLN A 23 -1.41 -15.40 7.94
N GLU A 24 -1.78 -15.62 6.68
CA GLU A 24 -1.31 -16.76 5.89
C GLU A 24 0.21 -16.69 5.63
N VAL A 25 0.78 -15.48 5.52
CA VAL A 25 2.24 -15.29 5.44
C VAL A 25 2.92 -15.74 6.74
N ILE A 26 2.35 -15.40 7.89
CA ILE A 26 2.90 -15.76 9.21
C ILE A 26 2.81 -17.26 9.45
N ASP A 27 1.69 -17.87 9.05
CA ASP A 27 1.41 -19.29 9.26
C ASP A 27 2.05 -20.19 8.18
N TYR A 28 2.76 -19.61 7.21
CA TYR A 28 3.38 -20.33 6.10
C TYR A 28 4.46 -21.31 6.59
N ASP A 29 4.38 -22.57 6.15
CA ASP A 29 5.37 -23.59 6.48
C ASP A 29 6.68 -23.38 5.71
N THR A 30 7.71 -22.98 6.43
CA THR A 30 9.06 -22.72 5.88
C THR A 30 9.99 -23.92 5.98
N SER A 31 9.56 -25.05 6.56
CA SER A 31 10.43 -26.20 6.88
C SER A 31 11.00 -26.90 5.65
N ALA A 32 10.32 -26.80 4.51
CA ALA A 32 10.72 -27.40 3.24
C ALA A 32 11.53 -26.47 2.33
N LEU A 33 11.75 -25.22 2.75
CA LEU A 33 12.50 -24.25 1.95
C LEU A 33 13.99 -24.58 1.92
N SER A 34 14.63 -24.28 0.79
CA SER A 34 16.08 -24.28 0.70
C SER A 34 16.70 -23.20 1.61
N SER A 35 17.92 -23.43 2.10
CA SER A 35 18.57 -22.51 3.05
C SER A 35 18.78 -21.09 2.52
N GLU A 36 18.88 -20.92 1.19
CA GLU A 36 18.94 -19.60 0.55
C GLU A 36 17.62 -18.81 0.64
N ASN A 37 16.50 -19.50 0.86
CA ASN A 37 15.16 -18.92 0.95
C ASN A 37 14.67 -18.71 2.40
N GLU A 38 15.42 -19.19 3.40
CA GLU A 38 15.10 -18.99 4.83
C GLU A 38 15.01 -17.50 5.20
N LEU A 39 16.02 -16.72 4.85
CA LEU A 39 16.05 -15.27 5.16
C LEU A 39 14.98 -14.48 4.37
N PRO A 40 14.84 -14.64 3.04
CA PRO A 40 13.76 -14.01 2.29
C PRO A 40 12.35 -14.34 2.83
N ALA A 41 12.10 -15.58 3.23
CA ALA A 41 10.84 -15.96 3.88
C ALA A 41 10.65 -15.25 5.24
N ARG A 42 11.69 -15.23 6.08
CA ARG A 42 11.69 -14.49 7.36
C ARG A 42 11.38 -13.00 7.14
N VAL A 43 11.91 -12.40 6.07
CA VAL A 43 11.64 -10.99 5.72
C VAL A 43 10.15 -10.78 5.44
N LEU A 44 9.50 -11.64 4.65
CA LEU A 44 8.06 -11.54 4.37
C LEU A 44 7.22 -11.71 5.65
N ILE A 45 7.57 -12.69 6.49
CA ILE A 45 6.89 -12.94 7.78
C ILE A 45 6.96 -11.70 8.68
N LEU A 46 8.16 -11.13 8.86
CA LEU A 46 8.33 -9.96 9.72
C LEU A 46 7.60 -8.72 9.16
N ARG A 47 7.57 -8.52 7.83
CA ARG A 47 6.77 -7.46 7.20
C ARG A 47 5.27 -7.66 7.44
N ALA A 48 4.78 -8.91 7.32
CA ALA A 48 3.38 -9.24 7.59
C ALA A 48 2.99 -8.99 9.05
N ARG A 49 3.88 -9.33 10.00
CA ARG A 49 3.70 -9.02 11.43
C ARG A 49 3.61 -7.53 11.70
N ILE A 50 4.48 -6.72 11.08
CA ILE A 50 4.39 -5.25 11.17
C ILE A 50 3.04 -4.77 10.63
N ALA A 51 2.58 -5.30 9.49
CA ALA A 51 1.29 -4.92 8.90
C ALA A 51 0.08 -5.29 9.79
N LEU A 52 0.20 -6.32 10.64
CA LEU A 52 -0.80 -6.71 11.64
C LEU A 52 -0.61 -6.02 13.00
N GLY A 53 0.22 -4.97 13.07
CA GLY A 53 0.41 -4.17 14.28
C GLY A 53 1.33 -4.80 15.33
N GLN A 54 2.12 -5.82 14.98
CA GLN A 54 3.06 -6.48 15.89
C GLN A 54 4.47 -5.87 15.83
N ALA A 55 4.56 -4.55 15.64
CA ALA A 55 5.83 -3.88 15.38
C ALA A 55 6.79 -3.92 16.60
N GLU A 56 6.28 -3.84 17.84
CA GLU A 56 7.12 -3.98 19.04
C GLU A 56 7.81 -5.34 19.12
N ASP A 57 7.09 -6.42 18.83
CA ASP A 57 7.65 -7.78 18.86
C ASP A 57 8.70 -7.96 17.76
N VAL A 58 8.45 -7.41 16.57
CA VAL A 58 9.43 -7.44 15.48
C VAL A 58 10.71 -6.70 15.85
N ILE A 59 10.63 -5.56 16.53
CA ILE A 59 11.81 -4.84 17.04
C ILE A 59 12.60 -5.72 18.01
N ALA A 60 11.92 -6.43 18.91
CA ALA A 60 12.58 -7.33 19.85
C ALA A 60 13.25 -8.51 19.14
N ASP A 61 12.60 -9.09 18.13
CA ASP A 61 13.09 -10.26 17.39
C ASP A 61 14.31 -9.96 16.51
N VAL A 62 14.43 -8.73 15.98
CA VAL A 62 15.59 -8.32 15.18
C VAL A 62 16.66 -7.59 15.99
N GLN A 63 16.49 -7.51 17.31
CA GLN A 63 17.42 -6.78 18.17
C GLN A 63 18.82 -7.43 18.17
N GLY A 64 19.81 -6.68 17.70
CA GLY A 64 21.20 -7.12 17.68
C GLY A 64 21.61 -7.93 16.44
N GLU A 65 20.66 -8.21 15.54
CA GLU A 65 20.94 -8.74 14.21
C GLU A 65 21.83 -7.76 13.41
N LYS A 66 22.59 -8.28 12.47
CA LYS A 66 23.56 -7.49 11.68
C LYS A 66 23.30 -7.53 10.18
N GLU A 67 22.50 -8.48 9.76
CA GLU A 67 21.99 -8.66 8.41
C GLU A 67 21.24 -7.39 8.00
N PRO A 68 21.63 -6.73 6.89
CA PRO A 68 21.04 -5.46 6.49
C PRO A 68 19.52 -5.55 6.29
N GLU A 69 19.02 -6.71 5.86
CA GLU A 69 17.59 -7.01 5.74
C GLU A 69 16.87 -6.87 7.09
N LEU A 70 17.42 -7.48 8.15
CA LEU A 70 16.79 -7.50 9.48
C LEU A 70 16.91 -6.14 10.17
N VAL A 71 18.03 -5.43 9.98
CA VAL A 71 18.18 -4.05 10.45
C VAL A 71 17.18 -3.13 9.74
N ALA A 72 16.97 -3.29 8.43
CA ALA A 72 15.96 -2.53 7.69
C ALA A 72 14.54 -2.81 8.21
N LEU A 73 14.21 -4.06 8.56
CA LEU A 73 12.92 -4.40 9.16
C LEU A 73 12.74 -3.82 10.57
N GLY A 74 13.80 -3.74 11.37
CA GLY A 74 13.79 -3.00 12.61
C GLY A 74 13.41 -1.53 12.39
N ALA A 75 14.00 -0.88 11.38
CA ALA A 75 13.65 0.49 11.00
C ALA A 75 12.20 0.61 10.49
N LEU A 76 11.71 -0.35 9.72
CA LEU A 76 10.31 -0.38 9.27
C LEU A 76 9.34 -0.46 10.46
N ALA A 77 9.63 -1.33 11.43
CA ALA A 77 8.84 -1.47 12.64
C ALA A 77 8.89 -0.20 13.50
N GLU A 78 10.06 0.45 13.63
CA GLU A 78 10.18 1.76 14.28
C GLU A 78 9.30 2.83 13.59
N SER A 79 9.31 2.86 12.25
CA SER A 79 8.47 3.76 11.48
C SER A 79 6.97 3.51 11.73
N ALA A 80 6.54 2.25 11.81
CA ALA A 80 5.16 1.88 12.11
C ALA A 80 4.71 2.35 13.52
N LEU A 81 5.65 2.46 14.46
CA LEU A 81 5.41 2.99 15.80
C LEU A 81 5.56 4.53 15.91
N GLY A 82 5.65 5.22 14.77
CA GLY A 82 5.80 6.68 14.72
C GLY A 82 7.20 7.18 15.07
N LYS A 83 8.21 6.31 15.16
CA LYS A 83 9.62 6.70 15.40
C LYS A 83 10.34 7.02 14.08
N THR A 84 9.70 7.84 13.25
CA THR A 84 10.09 8.11 11.85
C THR A 84 11.54 8.58 11.72
N ASP A 85 12.00 9.53 12.55
CA ASP A 85 13.36 10.07 12.45
C ASP A 85 14.45 9.02 12.68
N SER A 86 14.23 8.10 13.64
CA SER A 86 15.15 6.99 13.93
C SER A 86 15.21 6.00 12.77
N ALA A 87 14.03 5.64 12.26
CA ALA A 87 13.87 4.74 11.13
C ALA A 87 14.58 5.28 9.89
N VAL A 88 14.31 6.54 9.52
CA VAL A 88 14.93 7.21 8.36
C VAL A 88 16.45 7.23 8.47
N LYS A 89 17.00 7.61 9.63
CA LYS A 89 18.45 7.65 9.84
C LYS A 89 19.11 6.28 9.66
N THR A 90 18.45 5.22 10.14
CA THR A 90 18.93 3.84 9.97
C THR A 90 18.91 3.44 8.50
N ILE A 91 17.82 3.75 7.78
CA ILE A 91 17.68 3.48 6.35
C ILE A 91 18.69 4.25 5.51
N GLU A 92 18.94 5.53 5.78
CA GLU A 92 19.94 6.32 5.05
C GLU A 92 21.34 5.72 5.18
N LYS A 93 21.68 5.24 6.39
CA LYS A 93 22.96 4.55 6.62
C LYS A 93 23.05 3.24 5.83
N LEU A 94 21.97 2.44 5.82
CA LEU A 94 21.91 1.21 5.04
C LEU A 94 21.96 1.50 3.54
N ALA A 95 21.21 2.48 3.03
CA ALA A 95 21.23 2.87 1.63
C ALA A 95 22.64 3.30 1.17
N ALA A 96 23.42 3.94 2.03
CA ALA A 96 24.78 4.36 1.73
C ALA A 96 25.81 3.22 1.72
N SER A 97 25.56 2.11 2.43
CA SER A 97 26.51 0.99 2.59
C SER A 97 26.10 -0.29 1.85
N GLU A 98 24.80 -0.54 1.75
CA GLU A 98 24.15 -1.76 1.28
C GLU A 98 23.01 -1.43 0.29
N GLY A 99 23.13 -0.34 -0.48
CA GLY A 99 22.10 0.16 -1.39
C GLY A 99 21.74 -0.77 -2.55
N GLU A 100 22.57 -1.77 -2.84
CA GLU A 100 22.29 -2.82 -3.83
C GLU A 100 21.44 -3.98 -3.26
N ASN A 101 21.27 -4.06 -1.93
CA ASN A 101 20.47 -5.09 -1.31
C ASN A 101 18.96 -4.85 -1.58
N ALA A 102 18.30 -5.83 -2.20
CA ALA A 102 16.90 -5.69 -2.61
C ALA A 102 15.94 -5.39 -1.45
N THR A 103 16.13 -6.00 -0.28
CA THR A 103 15.29 -5.73 0.90
C THR A 103 15.55 -4.32 1.42
N VAL A 104 16.80 -3.86 1.47
CA VAL A 104 17.13 -2.47 1.83
C VAL A 104 16.46 -1.50 0.87
N GLN A 105 16.46 -1.79 -0.44
CA GLN A 105 15.79 -0.96 -1.42
C GLN A 105 14.28 -0.86 -1.17
N ILE A 106 13.60 -2.00 -1.02
CA ILE A 106 12.14 -2.08 -0.85
C ILE A 106 11.72 -1.47 0.49
N VAL A 107 12.35 -1.89 1.57
CA VAL A 107 12.01 -1.46 2.93
C VAL A 107 12.43 -0.01 3.14
N GLY A 108 13.64 0.35 2.69
CA GLY A 108 14.13 1.71 2.77
C GLY A 108 13.30 2.68 1.94
N GLY A 109 12.93 2.30 0.70
CA GLY A 109 12.01 3.08 -0.13
C GLY A 109 10.65 3.29 0.56
N THR A 110 10.14 2.27 1.24
CA THR A 110 8.88 2.33 2.00
C THR A 110 8.96 3.36 3.14
N VAL A 111 10.00 3.26 3.98
CA VAL A 111 10.21 4.17 5.12
C VAL A 111 10.47 5.61 4.65
N LEU A 112 11.31 5.79 3.63
CA LEU A 112 11.60 7.12 3.07
C LEU A 112 10.35 7.75 2.47
N GLN A 113 9.53 6.98 1.73
CA GLN A 113 8.28 7.49 1.19
C GLN A 113 7.30 7.89 2.30
N ALA A 114 7.14 7.05 3.33
CA ALA A 114 6.26 7.36 4.47
C ALA A 114 6.71 8.62 5.24
N ALA A 115 8.01 8.90 5.26
CA ALA A 115 8.58 10.12 5.82
C ALA A 115 8.50 11.35 4.88
N GLY A 116 7.87 11.23 3.70
CA GLY A 116 7.75 12.30 2.71
C GLY A 116 9.01 12.55 1.88
N LYS A 117 10.02 11.67 1.95
CA LYS A 117 11.30 11.76 1.22
C LYS A 117 11.24 11.03 -0.12
N SER A 118 10.26 11.38 -0.96
CA SER A 118 9.98 10.64 -2.20
C SER A 118 11.13 10.60 -3.19
N GLU A 119 11.94 11.67 -3.30
CA GLU A 119 13.09 11.69 -4.22
C GLU A 119 14.18 10.71 -3.78
N GLU A 120 14.48 10.66 -2.49
CA GLU A 120 15.45 9.72 -1.90
C GLU A 120 14.94 8.27 -2.03
N ALA A 121 13.64 8.04 -1.81
CA ALA A 121 13.01 6.74 -1.99
C ALA A 121 13.14 6.24 -3.44
N LEU A 122 12.81 7.08 -4.42
CA LEU A 122 12.93 6.73 -5.84
C LEU A 122 14.38 6.50 -6.25
N ALA A 123 15.33 7.30 -5.75
CA ALA A 123 16.74 7.12 -6.03
C ALA A 123 17.27 5.77 -5.52
N LEU A 124 16.83 5.34 -4.34
CA LEU A 124 17.17 4.02 -3.80
C LEU A 124 16.49 2.89 -4.59
N LEU A 125 15.19 2.98 -4.82
CA LEU A 125 14.42 1.94 -5.51
C LEU A 125 14.87 1.74 -6.97
N SER A 126 15.28 2.81 -7.66
CA SER A 126 15.73 2.74 -9.05
C SER A 126 17.00 1.90 -9.28
N GLN A 127 17.69 1.52 -8.20
CA GLN A 127 18.86 0.64 -8.24
C GLN A 127 18.50 -0.85 -8.29
N HIS A 128 17.20 -1.18 -8.27
CA HIS A 128 16.74 -2.56 -8.32
C HIS A 128 17.23 -3.30 -9.57
N GLN A 129 17.54 -4.59 -9.39
CA GLN A 129 17.96 -5.48 -10.48
C GLN A 129 16.82 -6.44 -10.84
N GLY A 130 15.72 -5.89 -11.37
CA GLY A 130 14.56 -6.69 -11.79
C GLY A 130 13.59 -7.07 -10.66
N SER A 131 13.71 -6.46 -9.47
CA SER A 131 12.73 -6.65 -8.39
C SER A 131 11.37 -6.04 -8.75
N LEU A 132 10.32 -6.87 -8.76
CA LEU A 132 8.94 -6.44 -8.99
C LEU A 132 8.36 -5.64 -7.82
N ASP A 133 8.74 -5.97 -6.58
CA ASP A 133 8.36 -5.19 -5.39
C ASP A 133 8.85 -3.74 -5.50
N ALA A 134 10.09 -3.54 -5.94
CA ALA A 134 10.65 -2.21 -6.12
C ALA A 134 9.91 -1.45 -7.24
N VAL A 135 9.62 -2.11 -8.36
CA VAL A 135 8.81 -1.53 -9.45
C VAL A 135 7.43 -1.12 -8.96
N ALA A 136 6.72 -2.00 -8.25
CA ALA A 136 5.39 -1.72 -7.74
C ALA A 136 5.40 -0.51 -6.79
N LEU A 137 6.41 -0.40 -5.93
CA LEU A 137 6.56 0.75 -5.04
C LEU A 137 6.90 2.05 -5.79
N ILE A 138 7.76 2.01 -6.82
CA ILE A 138 8.01 3.16 -7.70
C ILE A 138 6.70 3.63 -8.37
N VAL A 139 5.90 2.70 -8.88
CA VAL A 139 4.59 2.99 -9.48
C VAL A 139 3.69 3.69 -8.46
N GLN A 140 3.58 3.17 -7.24
CA GLN A 140 2.79 3.79 -6.17
C GLN A 140 3.26 5.22 -5.85
N ILE A 141 4.57 5.44 -5.70
CA ILE A 141 5.13 6.78 -5.43
C ILE A 141 4.79 7.75 -6.57
N HIS A 142 4.96 7.33 -7.83
CA HIS A 142 4.60 8.17 -8.97
C HIS A 142 3.10 8.50 -9.02
N LEU A 143 2.23 7.54 -8.68
CA LEU A 143 0.78 7.80 -8.62
C LEU A 143 0.43 8.80 -7.51
N GLN A 144 1.05 8.69 -6.33
CA GLN A 144 0.90 9.63 -5.22
C GLN A 144 1.38 11.04 -5.58
N GLN A 145 2.44 11.16 -6.39
CA GLN A 145 2.92 12.42 -6.94
C GLN A 145 2.08 12.97 -8.10
N ASN A 146 0.97 12.32 -8.45
CA ASN A 146 0.15 12.62 -9.63
C ASN A 146 0.93 12.54 -10.96
N ARG A 147 2.03 11.77 -11.02
CA ARG A 147 2.83 11.50 -12.21
C ARG A 147 2.39 10.20 -12.88
N ASN A 148 1.15 10.19 -13.35
CA ASN A 148 0.54 9.04 -14.03
C ASN A 148 1.33 8.60 -15.28
N ASP A 149 2.02 9.55 -15.93
CA ASP A 149 2.89 9.30 -17.08
C ASP A 149 4.09 8.41 -16.73
N LEU A 150 4.74 8.66 -15.59
CA LEU A 150 5.88 7.88 -15.12
C LEU A 150 5.44 6.52 -14.60
N ALA A 151 4.34 6.46 -13.85
CA ALA A 151 3.76 5.21 -13.36
C ALA A 151 3.40 4.26 -14.53
N LEU A 152 2.76 4.79 -15.59
CA LEU A 152 2.45 4.02 -16.79
C LEU A 152 3.71 3.51 -17.49
N LYS A 153 4.74 4.35 -17.60
CA LYS A 153 6.01 3.97 -18.23
C LYS A 153 6.64 2.79 -17.50
N GLU A 154 6.70 2.84 -16.17
CA GLU A 154 7.31 1.77 -15.37
C GLU A 154 6.56 0.46 -15.48
N VAL A 155 5.23 0.48 -15.29
CA VAL A 155 4.47 -0.77 -15.34
C VAL A 155 4.47 -1.39 -16.75
N THR A 156 4.47 -0.55 -17.80
CA THR A 156 4.60 -1.02 -19.19
C THR A 156 5.97 -1.66 -19.45
N ALA A 157 7.04 -1.16 -18.83
CA ALA A 157 8.36 -1.74 -18.94
C ALA A 157 8.42 -3.10 -18.22
N ALA A 158 7.85 -3.18 -17.02
CA ALA A 158 7.76 -4.41 -16.22
C ALA A 158 6.99 -5.53 -16.93
N ARG A 159 5.83 -5.20 -17.52
CA ARG A 159 4.97 -6.14 -18.26
C ARG A 159 5.69 -6.89 -19.37
N ARG A 160 6.74 -6.32 -19.97
CA ARG A 160 7.50 -6.97 -21.06
C ARG A 160 8.24 -8.23 -20.63
N TRP A 161 8.64 -8.30 -19.36
CA TRP A 161 9.44 -9.41 -18.83
C TRP A 161 8.74 -10.18 -17.70
N ALA A 162 7.68 -9.64 -17.11
CA ALA A 162 6.87 -10.30 -16.08
C ALA A 162 5.37 -10.33 -16.46
N GLN A 163 5.03 -11.10 -17.51
CA GLN A 163 3.68 -11.10 -18.10
C GLN A 163 2.62 -11.64 -17.15
N ASP A 164 2.91 -12.75 -16.45
CA ASP A 164 1.96 -13.47 -15.59
C ASP A 164 2.08 -13.08 -14.10
N SER A 165 2.80 -12.00 -13.79
CA SER A 165 3.01 -11.58 -12.40
C SER A 165 1.77 -10.90 -11.82
N LEU A 166 1.38 -11.36 -10.62
CA LEU A 166 0.36 -10.70 -9.80
C LEU A 166 0.71 -9.23 -9.53
N LEU A 167 1.96 -8.92 -9.15
CA LEU A 167 2.36 -7.55 -8.83
C LEU A 167 2.22 -6.62 -10.04
N VAL A 168 2.53 -7.10 -11.25
CA VAL A 168 2.31 -6.32 -12.47
C VAL A 168 0.82 -6.11 -12.72
N ASN A 169 -0.02 -7.13 -12.50
CA ASN A 169 -1.48 -6.98 -12.61
C ASN A 169 -2.04 -5.95 -11.60
N LEU A 170 -1.55 -5.97 -10.36
CA LEU A 170 -1.92 -4.99 -9.33
C LEU A 170 -1.47 -3.58 -9.72
N ALA A 171 -0.20 -3.41 -10.12
CA ALA A 171 0.35 -2.13 -10.52
C ALA A 171 -0.36 -1.53 -11.75
N GLU A 172 -0.68 -2.36 -12.75
CA GLU A 172 -1.46 -1.91 -13.91
C GLU A 172 -2.88 -1.51 -13.53
N SER A 173 -3.49 -2.22 -12.57
CA SER A 173 -4.82 -1.90 -12.08
C SER A 173 -4.83 -0.55 -11.35
N TRP A 174 -3.83 -0.25 -10.52
CA TRP A 174 -3.69 1.08 -9.87
C TRP A 174 -3.53 2.20 -10.91
N VAL A 175 -2.70 2.00 -11.93
CA VAL A 175 -2.54 2.96 -13.03
C VAL A 175 -3.85 3.09 -13.82
N GLY A 176 -4.55 1.98 -14.06
CA GLY A 176 -5.82 1.94 -14.77
C GLY A 176 -6.92 2.74 -14.07
N LEU A 177 -7.02 2.61 -12.74
CA LEU A 177 -7.92 3.43 -11.91
C LEU A 177 -7.61 4.93 -11.98
N ARG A 178 -6.38 5.32 -12.34
CA ARG A 178 -6.00 6.73 -12.52
C ARG A 178 -6.22 7.24 -13.93
N GLN A 179 -6.35 6.35 -14.92
CA GLN A 179 -6.62 6.67 -16.31
C GLN A 179 -8.13 6.76 -16.61
N GLY A 180 -8.92 5.87 -16.03
CA GLY A 180 -10.36 5.79 -16.22
C GLY A 180 -10.84 5.30 -17.59
N GLY A 181 -12.14 5.44 -17.85
CA GLY A 181 -12.79 4.85 -19.02
C GLY A 181 -12.79 3.33 -18.96
N ASP A 182 -12.48 2.67 -20.08
CA ASP A 182 -12.42 1.19 -20.17
C ASP A 182 -11.39 0.56 -19.22
N LYS A 183 -10.46 1.36 -18.68
CA LYS A 183 -9.46 0.92 -17.70
C LYS A 183 -10.05 0.60 -16.33
N TYR A 184 -11.18 1.21 -15.96
CA TYR A 184 -11.89 0.85 -14.73
C TYR A 184 -12.36 -0.61 -14.77
N GLN A 185 -12.93 -1.04 -15.90
CA GLN A 185 -13.42 -2.41 -16.06
C GLN A 185 -12.27 -3.43 -16.08
N GLN A 186 -11.10 -3.06 -16.62
CA GLN A 186 -9.90 -3.91 -16.59
C GLN A 186 -9.38 -4.10 -15.16
N ALA A 187 -9.25 -3.01 -14.40
CA ALA A 187 -8.84 -3.07 -13.00
C ALA A 187 -9.86 -3.84 -12.13
N PHE A 188 -11.15 -3.65 -12.39
CA PHE A 188 -12.21 -4.36 -11.71
C PHE A 188 -12.05 -5.88 -11.80
N TYR A 189 -11.83 -6.44 -12.99
CA TYR A 189 -11.72 -7.90 -13.13
C TYR A 189 -10.56 -8.48 -12.32
N VAL A 190 -9.43 -7.77 -12.25
CA VAL A 190 -8.29 -8.20 -11.42
C VAL A 190 -8.67 -8.19 -9.93
N PHE A 191 -9.30 -7.13 -9.45
CA PHE A 191 -9.67 -7.04 -8.03
C PHE A 191 -10.82 -7.96 -7.65
N GLU A 192 -11.81 -8.14 -8.53
CA GLU A 192 -12.91 -9.10 -8.35
C GLU A 192 -12.37 -10.53 -8.26
N GLU A 193 -11.45 -10.91 -9.15
CA GLU A 193 -10.83 -12.24 -9.12
C GLU A 193 -10.16 -12.52 -7.78
N LEU A 194 -9.43 -11.55 -7.23
CA LEU A 194 -8.76 -11.67 -5.93
C LEU A 194 -9.76 -11.71 -4.77
N ALA A 195 -10.80 -10.88 -4.81
CA ALA A 195 -11.74 -10.72 -3.71
C ALA A 195 -12.74 -11.88 -3.59
N GLN A 196 -13.14 -12.49 -4.71
CA GLN A 196 -14.20 -13.52 -4.74
C GLN A 196 -13.75 -14.90 -4.24
N ALA A 197 -12.47 -15.24 -4.39
CA ALA A 197 -11.97 -16.56 -4.02
C ALA A 197 -11.51 -16.57 -2.55
N PRO A 198 -12.03 -17.47 -1.69
CA PRO A 198 -11.63 -17.52 -0.28
C PRO A 198 -10.12 -17.65 -0.06
N ALA A 199 -9.42 -18.32 -0.99
CA ALA A 199 -7.99 -18.54 -0.92
C ALA A 199 -7.14 -17.30 -1.20
N THR A 200 -7.70 -16.24 -1.82
CA THR A 200 -6.98 -14.99 -2.16
C THR A 200 -7.62 -13.75 -1.54
N SER A 201 -8.82 -13.90 -0.96
CA SER A 201 -9.60 -12.81 -0.40
C SER A 201 -9.00 -12.31 0.92
N SER A 202 -8.92 -10.99 1.03
CA SER A 202 -8.49 -10.22 2.20
C SER A 202 -9.30 -8.93 2.32
N ILE A 203 -9.19 -8.23 3.46
CA ILE A 203 -9.80 -6.90 3.65
C ILE A 203 -9.32 -5.94 2.54
N ALA A 204 -8.03 -5.97 2.19
CA ALA A 204 -7.46 -5.11 1.16
C ALA A 204 -8.03 -5.39 -0.24
N THR A 205 -8.22 -6.67 -0.60
CA THR A 205 -8.81 -7.04 -1.90
C THR A 205 -10.28 -6.64 -2.00
N LEU A 206 -11.05 -6.76 -0.91
CA LEU A 206 -12.45 -6.33 -0.84
C LEU A 206 -12.56 -4.81 -1.01
N VAL A 207 -11.69 -4.03 -0.35
CA VAL A 207 -11.64 -2.58 -0.55
C VAL A 207 -11.22 -2.22 -1.97
N SER A 208 -10.26 -2.95 -2.56
CA SER A 208 -9.83 -2.73 -3.94
C SER A 208 -10.94 -2.99 -4.95
N GLN A 209 -11.73 -4.06 -4.75
CA GLN A 209 -12.93 -4.34 -5.52
C GLN A 209 -13.95 -3.20 -5.38
N ALA A 210 -14.25 -2.77 -4.14
CA ALA A 210 -15.19 -1.70 -3.89
C ALA A 210 -14.80 -0.38 -4.58
N VAL A 211 -13.52 -0.01 -4.54
CA VAL A 211 -13.00 1.18 -5.23
C VAL A 211 -13.24 1.08 -6.74
N ALA A 212 -12.97 -0.07 -7.35
CA ALA A 212 -13.23 -0.27 -8.77
C ALA A 212 -14.73 -0.20 -9.12
N GLU A 213 -15.60 -0.77 -8.28
CA GLU A 213 -17.06 -0.69 -8.44
C GLU A 213 -17.56 0.76 -8.32
N LEU A 214 -17.03 1.55 -7.37
CA LEU A 214 -17.33 2.98 -7.26
C LEU A 214 -16.95 3.75 -8.54
N HIS A 215 -15.78 3.46 -9.11
CA HIS A 215 -15.36 4.05 -10.38
C HIS A 215 -16.26 3.66 -11.57
N LEU A 216 -16.88 2.48 -11.52
CA LEU A 216 -17.87 2.01 -12.49
C LEU A 216 -19.30 2.52 -12.20
N GLY A 217 -19.51 3.26 -11.10
CA GLY A 217 -20.83 3.75 -10.69
C GLY A 217 -21.75 2.68 -10.10
N ARG A 218 -21.19 1.52 -9.73
CA ARG A 218 -21.91 0.36 -9.17
C ARG A 218 -21.92 0.44 -7.64
N THR A 219 -22.77 1.32 -7.15
CA THR A 219 -22.79 1.72 -5.73
C THR A 219 -23.27 0.62 -4.79
N GLU A 220 -24.17 -0.26 -5.23
CA GLU A 220 -24.71 -1.35 -4.39
C GLU A 220 -23.66 -2.44 -4.18
N GLU A 221 -22.94 -2.81 -5.22
CA GLU A 221 -21.84 -3.77 -5.19
C GLU A 221 -20.66 -3.24 -4.37
N ALA A 222 -20.33 -1.96 -4.53
CA ALA A 222 -19.34 -1.29 -3.70
C ALA A 222 -19.71 -1.33 -2.20
N GLN A 223 -20.96 -1.03 -1.85
CA GLN A 223 -21.46 -1.12 -0.47
C GLN A 223 -21.26 -2.53 0.09
N ALA A 224 -21.70 -3.55 -0.66
CA ALA A 224 -21.62 -4.94 -0.23
C ALA A 224 -20.17 -5.41 0.02
N ALA A 225 -19.22 -4.97 -0.81
CA ALA A 225 -17.80 -5.29 -0.62
C ALA A 225 -17.21 -4.56 0.61
N LEU A 226 -17.57 -3.29 0.83
CA LEU A 226 -17.13 -2.52 2.00
C LEU A 226 -17.70 -3.06 3.31
N ASP A 227 -18.97 -3.49 3.31
CA ASP A 227 -19.59 -4.12 4.48
C ASP A 227 -18.91 -5.45 4.84
N GLN A 228 -18.51 -6.23 3.83
CA GLN A 228 -17.72 -7.45 4.07
C GLN A 228 -16.34 -7.14 4.65
N ALA A 229 -15.69 -6.07 4.20
CA ALA A 229 -14.42 -5.62 4.76
C ALA A 229 -14.58 -5.21 6.24
N LEU A 230 -15.60 -4.41 6.55
CA LEU A 230 -15.87 -3.99 7.94
C LEU A 230 -16.38 -5.10 8.85
N ALA A 231 -16.99 -6.15 8.30
CA ALA A 231 -17.33 -7.34 9.08
C ALA A 231 -16.08 -8.11 9.55
N LYS A 232 -14.96 -8.00 8.83
CA LYS A 232 -13.66 -8.57 9.22
C LYS A 232 -12.91 -7.65 10.18
N ASP A 233 -12.91 -6.35 9.92
CA ASP A 233 -12.35 -5.34 10.81
C ASP A 233 -13.18 -4.04 10.76
N ALA A 234 -13.94 -3.79 11.82
CA ALA A 234 -14.82 -2.63 11.91
C ALA A 234 -14.07 -1.29 12.00
N GLY A 235 -12.76 -1.32 12.31
CA GLY A 235 -11.89 -0.16 12.43
C GLY A 235 -11.06 0.13 11.18
N TYR A 236 -11.21 -0.65 10.10
CA TYR A 236 -10.34 -0.51 8.93
C TYR A 236 -10.56 0.81 8.20
N ALA A 237 -9.60 1.74 8.33
CA ALA A 237 -9.73 3.13 7.94
C ALA A 237 -10.06 3.31 6.46
N GLU A 238 -9.44 2.54 5.57
CA GLU A 238 -9.64 2.61 4.13
C GLU A 238 -11.06 2.20 3.72
N ALA A 239 -11.65 1.19 4.38
CA ALA A 239 -13.04 0.82 4.13
C ALA A 239 -14.00 1.92 4.60
N ILE A 240 -13.74 2.49 5.79
CA ILE A 240 -14.54 3.60 6.33
C ILE A 240 -14.46 4.83 5.42
N ALA A 241 -13.27 5.17 4.90
CA ALA A 241 -13.07 6.28 3.99
C ALA A 241 -13.82 6.08 2.66
N ASN A 242 -13.85 4.86 2.12
CA ASN A 242 -14.61 4.57 0.90
C ASN A 242 -16.13 4.57 1.14
N LEU A 243 -16.60 4.14 2.32
CA LEU A 243 -18.01 4.30 2.71
C LEU A 243 -18.41 5.76 2.87
N LEU A 244 -17.51 6.60 3.39
CA LEU A 244 -17.71 8.04 3.46
C LEU A 244 -17.93 8.63 2.06
N VAL A 245 -17.09 8.26 1.09
CA VAL A 245 -17.26 8.66 -0.33
C VAL A 245 -18.62 8.17 -0.86
N LEU A 246 -18.94 6.89 -0.68
CA LEU A 246 -20.18 6.28 -1.15
C LEU A 246 -21.43 6.98 -0.56
N THR A 247 -21.40 7.30 0.73
CA THR A 247 -22.45 8.02 1.45
C THR A 247 -22.71 9.40 0.81
N VAL A 248 -21.63 10.14 0.55
CA VAL A 248 -21.71 11.49 -0.06
C VAL A 248 -22.26 11.42 -1.48
N ILE A 249 -21.75 10.53 -2.34
CA ILE A 249 -22.21 10.43 -3.73
C ILE A 249 -23.65 9.93 -3.84
N SER A 250 -24.13 9.20 -2.82
CA SER A 250 -25.53 8.75 -2.71
C SER A 250 -26.46 9.84 -2.14
N GLY A 251 -25.95 11.04 -1.86
CA GLY A 251 -26.72 12.17 -1.35
C GLY A 251 -27.09 12.09 0.13
N GLN A 252 -26.39 11.25 0.91
CA GLN A 252 -26.61 11.06 2.34
C GLN A 252 -25.64 11.92 3.18
N ASP A 253 -25.94 12.09 4.48
CA ASP A 253 -25.12 12.88 5.39
C ASP A 253 -23.82 12.14 5.76
N SER A 254 -22.70 12.86 5.67
CA SER A 254 -21.36 12.27 5.79
C SER A 254 -20.79 12.25 7.22
N LYS A 255 -21.51 12.80 8.20
CA LYS A 255 -20.98 13.03 9.55
C LYS A 255 -20.59 11.75 10.27
N GLU A 256 -21.45 10.73 10.23
CA GLU A 256 -21.20 9.46 10.90
C GLU A 256 -19.88 8.83 10.44
N PHE A 257 -19.69 8.68 9.12
CA PHE A 257 -18.48 8.08 8.58
C PHE A 257 -17.26 9.02 8.71
N THR A 258 -17.45 10.33 8.74
CA THR A 258 -16.36 11.28 9.04
C THR A 258 -15.85 11.10 10.48
N GLU A 259 -16.76 10.93 11.44
CA GLU A 259 -16.41 10.68 12.85
C GLU A 259 -15.78 9.31 13.04
N LYS A 260 -16.32 8.26 12.39
CA LYS A 260 -15.71 6.92 12.37
C LYS A 260 -14.30 6.95 11.79
N LEU A 261 -14.09 7.63 10.66
CA LEU A 261 -12.77 7.71 10.04
C LEU A 261 -11.78 8.43 10.95
N ARG A 262 -12.20 9.53 11.58
CA ARG A 262 -11.36 10.26 12.54
C ARG A 262 -11.01 9.44 13.77
N ALA A 263 -11.90 8.55 14.22
CA ALA A 263 -11.63 7.65 15.33
C ALA A 263 -10.65 6.53 14.96
N ALA A 264 -10.73 6.01 13.72
CA ALA A 264 -9.86 4.97 13.20
C ALA A 264 -8.46 5.50 12.85
N ASP A 265 -8.39 6.60 12.10
CA ASP A 265 -7.15 7.26 11.71
C ASP A 265 -7.36 8.78 11.60
N PRO A 266 -6.98 9.55 12.64
CA PRO A 266 -7.10 11.01 12.64
C PRO A 266 -6.26 11.72 11.56
N GLN A 267 -5.21 11.06 11.05
CA GLN A 267 -4.29 11.61 10.05
C GLN A 267 -4.54 11.04 8.64
N HIS A 268 -5.62 10.29 8.46
CA HIS A 268 -5.97 9.72 7.16
C HIS A 268 -6.00 10.81 6.08
N GLN A 269 -5.35 10.55 4.95
CA GLN A 269 -5.14 11.55 3.88
C GLN A 269 -6.45 12.22 3.44
N PHE A 270 -7.56 11.47 3.39
CA PHE A 270 -8.89 12.02 3.07
C PHE A 270 -9.30 13.16 4.02
N LEU A 271 -9.07 13.01 5.33
CA LEU A 271 -9.43 14.03 6.32
C LEU A 271 -8.53 15.25 6.20
N VAL A 272 -7.23 15.04 5.98
CA VAL A 272 -6.23 16.10 5.77
C VAL A 272 -6.59 16.93 4.54
N ASP A 273 -6.88 16.27 3.42
CA ASP A 273 -7.29 16.92 2.18
C ASP A 273 -8.59 17.69 2.33
N LEU A 274 -9.57 17.12 3.04
CA LEU A 274 -10.86 17.77 3.28
C LEU A 274 -10.69 19.06 4.10
N GLU A 275 -9.87 19.01 5.16
CA GLU A 275 -9.57 20.18 5.98
C GLU A 275 -8.84 21.26 5.17
N GLU A 276 -7.83 20.86 4.38
CA GLU A 276 -7.11 21.77 3.48
C GLU A 276 -8.07 22.45 2.48
N LYS A 277 -8.95 21.68 1.85
CA LYS A 277 -9.93 22.24 0.88
C LYS A 277 -10.94 23.16 1.55
N SER A 278 -11.39 22.84 2.77
CA SER A 278 -12.26 23.73 3.55
C SER A 278 -11.58 25.07 3.83
N ALA A 279 -10.33 25.05 4.30
CA ALA A 279 -9.56 26.27 4.55
C ALA A 279 -9.31 27.09 3.28
N LEU A 280 -9.05 26.43 2.14
CA LEU A 280 -8.91 27.08 0.84
C LEU A 280 -10.22 27.72 0.38
N PHE A 281 -11.36 27.07 0.61
CA PHE A 281 -12.68 27.62 0.30
C PHE A 281 -12.96 28.88 1.13
N ASP A 282 -12.77 28.84 2.45
CA ASP A 282 -12.96 29.99 3.33
C ASP A 282 -12.08 31.17 2.91
N LYS A 283 -10.79 30.89 2.64
CA LYS A 283 -9.85 31.88 2.11
C LYS A 283 -10.33 32.48 0.79
N ALA A 284 -10.87 31.67 -0.13
CA ALA A 284 -11.42 32.16 -1.38
C ALA A 284 -12.67 33.03 -1.14
N ALA A 285 -13.57 32.64 -0.24
CA ALA A 285 -14.79 33.35 0.10
C ALA A 285 -14.51 34.77 0.67
N THR A 286 -13.40 34.97 1.39
CA THR A 286 -12.99 36.31 1.85
C THR A 286 -12.83 37.33 0.71
N LYS A 287 -12.48 36.87 -0.50
CA LYS A 287 -12.35 37.75 -1.68
C LYS A 287 -13.70 38.28 -2.17
N TYR A 288 -14.78 37.59 -1.85
CA TYR A 288 -16.14 37.88 -2.29
C TYR A 288 -17.04 38.38 -1.16
N SER A 289 -16.49 38.54 0.05
CA SER A 289 -17.22 39.09 1.18
C SER A 289 -17.48 40.59 0.94
N PRO A 290 -18.73 41.07 1.11
CA PRO A 290 -19.07 42.47 0.86
C PRO A 290 -18.27 43.39 1.79
N LYS A 291 -17.54 44.35 1.18
CA LYS A 291 -16.66 45.29 1.90
C LYS A 291 -17.42 46.39 2.67
N VAL A 292 -18.74 46.46 2.55
CA VAL A 292 -19.58 47.43 3.23
C VAL A 292 -20.72 46.64 3.87
N SER A 293 -20.69 46.53 5.20
CA SER A 293 -21.86 46.19 6.00
C SER A 293 -22.89 47.31 5.83
N ALA A 294 -24.14 46.95 5.55
CA ALA A 294 -25.27 47.88 5.46
C ALA A 294 -25.46 48.69 6.74
#